data_AF-X6ENG9-F1
#
_entry.id   AF-X6ENG9-F1
#
_cell.length_a   1.000
_cell.length_b   1.000
_cell.length_c   1.000
_cell.angle_alpha   90.00
_cell.angle_beta   90.00
_cell.angle_gamma   90.00
#
_symmetry.space_group_name_H-M   'P 1'
#
loop_
_entity.id
_entity.type
_entity.pdbx_description
1 polymer ?
#
loop_
_entity_poly.entity_id
_entity_poly.type
_entity_poly.pdbx_seq_one_letter_code
_entity_poly.pdbx_strand_id
1 'polypeptide(L)'
;MLSTEKSHKKAGKVLDRSNAIYVKTVPRKGRGVFSNIPFKYGDVIERAPTWGFEEMDAELVERTGLFEYYFVRYDRQQRNDPMSGYVVFGFISIVNHSFTPNTKIVWTDEESGAWASIVAIKDIKAHEEITHRYTNISDYPPNIKFVA
;
A
#
# COMPACT_ATOMS: atom_id res chain seq x y z
N MET A 1 -23.39 29.24 18.77
CA MET A 1 -22.51 28.06 18.91
C MET A 1 -23.07 26.96 18.02
N LEU A 2 -22.43 26.69 16.88
CA LEU A 2 -22.80 25.56 16.01
C LEU A 2 -22.01 24.34 16.47
N SER A 3 -22.70 23.36 17.09
CA SER A 3 -22.11 22.06 17.40
C SER A 3 -21.92 21.29 16.11
N THR A 4 -20.67 21.01 15.76
CA THR A 4 -20.33 20.11 14.67
C THR A 4 -20.43 18.68 15.19
N GLU A 5 -21.58 18.04 14.99
CA GLU A 5 -21.67 16.59 15.16
C GLU A 5 -20.86 15.92 14.03
N LYS A 6 -19.68 15.42 14.37
CA LYS A 6 -18.96 14.48 13.52
C LYS A 6 -19.77 13.17 13.53
N SER A 7 -20.45 12.91 12.42
CA SER A 7 -21.07 11.61 12.14
C SER A 7 -19.98 10.55 12.05
N HIS A 8 -19.70 9.87 13.16
CA HIS A 8 -18.85 8.68 13.18
C HIS A 8 -19.67 7.50 12.64
N LYS A 9 -19.43 7.13 11.37
CA LYS A 9 -19.98 5.90 10.80
C LYS A 9 -19.38 4.71 11.55
N LYS A 10 -20.25 3.93 12.18
CA LYS A 10 -19.96 2.67 12.88
C LYS A 10 -19.09 1.77 12.00
N ALA A 11 -17.88 1.43 12.45
CA ALA A 11 -16.99 0.51 11.73
C ALA A 11 -17.70 -0.84 11.52
N GLY A 12 -17.91 -1.22 10.25
CA GLY A 12 -18.41 -2.54 9.88
C GLY A 12 -17.38 -3.63 10.21
N LYS A 13 -17.83 -4.87 10.40
CA LYS A 13 -16.92 -6.02 10.55
C LYS A 13 -16.02 -6.13 9.31
N VAL A 14 -14.69 -6.10 9.49
CA VAL A 14 -13.71 -6.33 8.42
C VAL A 14 -13.33 -7.81 8.41
N LEU A 15 -13.57 -8.50 7.30
CA LEU A 15 -13.16 -9.90 7.08
C LEU A 15 -12.29 -9.94 5.80
N ASP A 16 -11.06 -10.45 5.89
CA ASP A 16 -10.33 -10.93 4.71
C ASP A 16 -9.53 -12.20 5.02
N ARG A 17 -9.86 -13.26 4.26
CA ARG A 17 -9.01 -14.39 3.85
C ARG A 17 -9.50 -14.90 2.49
N SER A 18 -9.85 -13.99 1.59
CA SER A 18 -10.25 -14.36 0.24
C SER A 18 -9.03 -15.05 -0.40
N ASN A 19 -9.17 -16.29 -0.86
CA ASN A 19 -8.11 -16.96 -1.62
C ASN A 19 -7.94 -16.30 -3.01
N ALA A 20 -8.02 -14.98 -3.09
CA ALA A 20 -8.06 -14.17 -4.31
C ALA A 20 -6.67 -13.72 -4.75
N ILE A 21 -5.70 -13.72 -3.84
CA ILE A 21 -4.28 -13.44 -4.12
C ILE A 21 -3.38 -14.44 -3.40
N TYR A 22 -2.17 -14.64 -3.93
CA TYR A 22 -1.15 -15.49 -3.34
C TYR A 22 0.25 -14.93 -3.59
N VAL A 23 1.22 -15.38 -2.79
CA VAL A 23 2.62 -14.97 -2.91
C VAL A 23 3.42 -16.08 -3.58
N LYS A 24 4.31 -15.71 -4.50
CA LYS A 24 5.34 -16.62 -5.03
C LYS A 24 6.68 -15.89 -5.17
N THR A 25 7.75 -16.66 -5.35
CA THR A 25 9.07 -16.07 -5.63
C THR A 25 9.14 -15.62 -7.09
N VAL A 26 9.67 -14.42 -7.31
CA VAL A 26 9.92 -13.83 -8.61
C VAL A 26 11.44 -13.65 -8.77
N PRO A 27 12.06 -14.21 -9.83
CA PRO A 27 13.49 -14.06 -10.06
C PRO A 27 13.92 -12.59 -10.00
N ARG A 28 14.95 -12.30 -9.20
CA ARG A 28 15.54 -10.96 -9.01
C ARG A 28 14.64 -9.91 -8.31
N LYS A 29 13.39 -10.23 -7.96
CA LYS A 29 12.49 -9.35 -7.18
C LYS A 29 12.17 -9.89 -5.79
N GLY A 30 12.49 -11.15 -5.51
CA GLY A 30 12.18 -11.78 -4.23
C GLY A 30 10.73 -12.24 -4.19
N ARG A 31 9.92 -11.70 -3.29
CA ARG A 31 8.48 -12.04 -3.22
C ARG A 31 7.71 -11.25 -4.28
N GLY A 32 6.65 -11.83 -4.81
CA GLY A 32 5.68 -11.13 -5.65
C GLY A 32 4.27 -11.60 -5.34
N VAL A 33 3.32 -10.69 -5.48
CA VAL A 33 1.89 -10.94 -5.24
C VAL A 33 1.21 -11.24 -6.58
N PHE A 34 0.41 -12.30 -6.62
CA PHE A 34 -0.27 -12.76 -7.82
C PHE A 34 -1.75 -12.91 -7.56
N SER A 35 -2.55 -12.64 -8.57
CA SER A 35 -3.98 -12.92 -8.53
C SER A 35 -4.24 -14.43 -8.61
N ASN A 36 -5.19 -14.95 -7.82
CA ASN A 36 -5.70 -16.32 -7.95
C ASN A 36 -7.01 -16.37 -8.75
N ILE A 37 -7.70 -15.23 -8.86
CA ILE A 37 -8.93 -15.05 -9.63
C ILE A 37 -8.76 -13.83 -10.56
N PRO A 38 -9.55 -13.69 -11.63
CA PRO A 38 -9.53 -12.46 -12.41
C PRO A 38 -10.09 -11.28 -11.62
N PHE A 39 -9.53 -10.09 -11.85
CA PHE A 39 -10.05 -8.81 -11.36
C PHE A 39 -10.38 -7.88 -12.53
N LYS A 40 -11.40 -7.03 -12.36
CA LYS A 40 -11.80 -5.99 -13.29
C LYS A 40 -11.23 -4.64 -12.90
N TYR A 41 -11.14 -3.73 -13.87
CA TYR A 41 -10.86 -2.32 -13.60
C TYR A 41 -11.73 -1.80 -12.43
N GLY A 42 -11.09 -1.20 -11.42
CA GLY A 42 -11.76 -0.64 -10.25
C GLY A 42 -11.97 -1.60 -9.09
N ASP A 43 -11.72 -2.90 -9.26
CA ASP A 43 -11.83 -3.86 -8.16
C ASP A 43 -10.81 -3.56 -7.04
N VAL A 44 -11.29 -3.63 -5.80
CA VAL A 44 -10.43 -3.62 -4.61
C VAL A 44 -9.91 -5.03 -4.40
N ILE A 45 -8.60 -5.20 -4.56
CA ILE A 45 -7.95 -6.51 -4.47
C ILE A 45 -7.63 -6.85 -3.02
N GLU A 46 -7.12 -5.88 -2.28
CA GLU A 46 -6.77 -6.00 -0.87
C GLU A 46 -6.96 -4.66 -0.19
N ARG A 47 -7.29 -4.70 1.10
CA ARG A 47 -7.32 -3.55 2.00
C ARG A 47 -6.59 -3.89 3.30
N ALA A 48 -5.65 -3.06 3.71
CA ALA A 48 -4.80 -3.29 4.88
C ALA A 48 -4.78 -2.09 5.83
N PRO A 49 -4.77 -2.34 7.16
CA PRO A 49 -4.55 -1.30 8.15
C PRO A 49 -3.10 -0.84 8.10
N THR A 50 -2.85 0.36 8.61
CA THR A 50 -1.52 0.98 8.59
C THR A 50 -1.13 1.51 9.96
N TRP A 51 0.17 1.66 10.16
CA TRP A 51 0.73 2.42 11.27
C TRP A 51 1.48 3.61 10.71
N GLY A 52 0.95 4.82 10.97
CA GLY A 52 1.60 6.08 10.61
C GLY A 52 2.65 6.46 11.65
N PHE A 53 3.74 7.06 11.20
CA PHE A 53 4.84 7.49 12.04
C PHE A 53 5.40 8.85 11.63
N GLU A 54 5.97 9.57 12.59
CA GLU A 54 6.54 10.92 12.43
C GLU A 54 8.03 10.85 12.07
N GLU A 55 8.66 12.00 11.86
CA GLU A 55 10.04 12.12 11.38
C GLU A 55 11.07 11.38 12.26
N MET A 56 10.94 11.47 13.58
CA MET A 56 11.88 10.78 14.49
C MET A 56 11.84 9.25 14.32
N ASP A 57 10.67 8.70 14.03
CA ASP A 57 10.53 7.27 13.75
C ASP A 57 11.00 6.93 12.32
N ALA A 58 10.81 7.85 11.37
CA ALA A 58 11.31 7.68 10.00
C ALA A 58 12.83 7.49 9.98
N GLU A 59 13.59 8.33 10.71
CA GLU A 59 15.05 8.21 10.82
C GLU A 59 15.50 6.85 11.38
N LEU A 60 14.69 6.25 12.26
CA LEU A 60 14.95 4.91 12.81
C LEU A 60 14.60 3.83 11.78
N VAL A 61 13.45 3.93 11.12
CA VAL A 61 12.98 2.97 10.12
C VAL A 61 13.95 2.89 8.93
N GLU A 62 14.45 4.03 8.45
CA GLU A 62 15.41 4.14 7.35
C GLU A 62 16.71 3.37 7.60
N ARG A 63 17.08 3.16 8.87
CA ARG A 63 18.28 2.40 9.26
C ARG A 63 18.03 0.90 9.39
N THR A 64 16.83 0.42 9.07
CA THR A 64 16.44 -0.99 9.20
C THR A 64 15.98 -1.56 7.86
N GLY A 65 15.82 -2.88 7.80
CA GLY A 65 15.18 -3.53 6.65
C GLY A 65 13.71 -3.14 6.44
N LEU A 66 13.07 -2.39 7.36
CA LEU A 66 11.71 -1.88 7.18
C LEU A 66 11.63 -0.71 6.19
N PHE A 67 12.75 -0.07 5.86
CA PHE A 67 12.83 1.00 4.87
C PHE A 67 12.12 0.62 3.55
N GLU A 68 12.30 -0.62 3.09
CA GLU A 68 11.74 -1.10 1.82
C GLU A 68 10.20 -1.27 1.83
N TYR A 69 9.56 -1.16 3.01
CA TYR A 69 8.17 -1.56 3.23
C TYR A 69 7.27 -0.43 3.75
N TYR A 70 7.78 0.79 3.93
CA TYR A 70 6.93 1.93 4.28
C TYR A 70 6.56 2.77 3.04
N PHE A 71 5.46 3.50 3.17
CA PHE A 71 4.85 4.29 2.12
C PHE A 71 4.65 5.73 2.57
N VAL A 72 4.73 6.66 1.61
CA VAL A 72 4.48 8.08 1.84
C VAL A 72 3.13 8.47 1.24
N ARG A 73 2.32 9.22 2.00
CA ARG A 73 1.02 9.76 1.57
C ARG A 73 1.13 11.20 1.10
N TYR A 74 1.33 11.40 -0.20
CA TYR A 74 1.43 12.75 -0.76
C TYR A 74 0.11 13.55 -0.71
N ASP A 75 -1.04 12.87 -0.62
CA ASP A 75 -2.35 13.52 -0.44
C ASP A 75 -2.49 14.23 0.91
N ARG A 76 -1.67 13.85 1.88
CA ARG A 76 -1.64 14.40 3.24
C ARG A 76 -0.55 15.45 3.46
N GLN A 77 0.57 15.39 2.72
CA GLN A 77 1.63 16.40 2.80
C GLN A 77 1.12 17.83 2.51
N GLN A 78 0.10 17.98 1.67
CA GLN A 78 -0.51 19.28 1.39
C GLN A 78 -1.40 19.82 2.53
N ARG A 79 -1.60 19.05 3.60
CA ARG A 79 -2.51 19.38 4.72
C ARG A 79 -1.78 19.58 6.06
N ASN A 80 -0.45 19.74 6.05
CA ASN A 80 0.39 19.79 7.25
C ASN A 80 0.19 18.57 8.17
N ASP A 81 0.00 17.38 7.57
CA ASP A 81 -0.04 16.12 8.31
C ASP A 81 1.36 15.83 8.88
N PRO A 82 1.51 15.58 10.20
CA PRO A 82 2.81 15.34 10.81
C PRO A 82 3.42 13.98 10.45
N MET A 83 2.66 13.09 9.80
CA MET A 83 3.14 11.76 9.44
C MET A 83 4.14 11.82 8.27
N SER A 84 5.35 11.32 8.51
CA SER A 84 6.41 11.19 7.50
C SER A 84 6.24 9.92 6.65
N GLY A 85 5.61 8.86 7.21
CA GLY A 85 5.37 7.63 6.49
C GLY A 85 4.38 6.69 7.18
N TYR A 86 4.10 5.58 6.50
CA TYR A 86 3.17 4.55 6.95
C TYR A 86 3.74 3.16 6.68
N VAL A 87 3.76 2.30 7.69
CA VAL A 87 3.89 0.85 7.48
C VAL A 87 2.51 0.29 7.13
N VAL A 88 2.41 -0.48 6.04
CA VAL A 88 1.17 -1.14 5.63
C VAL A 88 1.24 -2.62 6.05
N PHE A 89 0.25 -3.15 6.76
CA PHE A 89 0.33 -4.48 7.37
C PHE A 89 -0.20 -5.64 6.50
N GLY A 90 -0.40 -5.41 5.19
CA GLY A 90 -0.93 -6.40 4.24
C GLY A 90 0.06 -6.81 3.15
N PHE A 91 -0.36 -7.65 2.20
CA PHE A 91 0.47 -8.00 1.04
C PHE A 91 0.76 -6.81 0.14
N ILE A 92 0.01 -5.71 0.26
CA ILE A 92 0.32 -4.41 -0.36
C ILE A 92 1.82 -4.05 -0.21
N SER A 93 2.41 -4.31 0.97
CA SER A 93 3.83 -3.99 1.25
C SER A 93 4.85 -4.81 0.46
N ILE A 94 4.44 -5.94 -0.11
CA ILE A 94 5.30 -6.82 -0.90
C ILE A 94 4.88 -6.88 -2.37
N VAL A 95 3.99 -5.97 -2.80
CA VAL A 95 3.65 -5.81 -4.21
C VAL A 95 4.84 -5.16 -4.92
N ASN A 96 5.28 -5.78 -6.01
CA ASN A 96 6.47 -5.34 -6.72
C ASN A 96 6.22 -4.06 -7.53
N HIS A 97 7.32 -3.37 -7.80
CA HIS A 97 7.35 -2.25 -8.72
C HIS A 97 7.14 -2.67 -10.18
N SER A 98 6.39 -1.87 -10.94
CA SER A 98 6.42 -1.83 -12.41
C SER A 98 6.30 -0.39 -12.92
N PHE A 99 6.94 -0.09 -14.05
CA PHE A 99 6.73 1.17 -14.78
C PHE A 99 5.36 1.23 -15.47
N THR A 100 4.75 0.08 -15.76
CA THR A 100 3.42 -0.06 -16.39
C THR A 100 2.47 -0.92 -15.52
N PRO A 101 2.20 -0.49 -14.28
CA PRO A 101 1.53 -1.31 -13.27
C PRO A 101 0.10 -1.69 -13.67
N ASN A 102 -0.46 -2.72 -13.00
CA ASN A 102 -1.88 -3.07 -13.10
C ASN A 102 -2.72 -2.58 -11.93
N THR A 103 -2.10 -2.01 -10.90
CA THR A 103 -2.80 -1.47 -9.75
C THR A 103 -2.25 -0.12 -9.30
N LYS A 104 -3.02 0.55 -8.43
CA LYS A 104 -2.60 1.74 -7.68
C LYS A 104 -2.96 1.58 -6.21
N ILE A 105 -2.22 2.29 -5.35
CA ILE A 105 -2.56 2.41 -3.94
C ILE A 105 -3.58 3.55 -3.78
N VAL A 106 -4.65 3.28 -3.04
CA VAL A 106 -5.67 4.25 -2.64
C VAL A 106 -5.72 4.31 -1.13
N TRP A 107 -5.62 5.51 -0.58
CA TRP A 107 -5.65 5.75 0.85
C TRP A 107 -7.04 6.18 1.31
N THR A 108 -7.45 5.69 2.48
CA THR A 108 -8.71 6.08 3.14
C THR A 108 -8.45 6.28 4.62
N ASP A 109 -9.22 7.17 5.25
CA ASP A 109 -9.13 7.44 6.68
C ASP A 109 -10.43 7.03 7.34
N GLU A 110 -10.32 6.16 8.35
CA GLU A 110 -11.44 5.68 9.16
C GLU A 110 -11.22 6.04 10.63
N GLU A 111 -12.21 5.75 11.47
CA GLU A 111 -12.09 5.91 12.93
C GLU A 111 -10.92 5.08 13.51
N SER A 112 -10.62 3.93 12.90
CA SER A 112 -9.51 3.05 13.28
C SER A 112 -8.14 3.50 12.77
N GLY A 113 -8.07 4.63 12.05
CA GLY A 113 -6.83 5.17 11.49
C GLY A 113 -6.79 5.12 9.96
N ALA A 114 -5.59 5.26 9.41
CA ALA A 114 -5.36 5.23 7.97
C ALA A 114 -5.35 3.78 7.44
N TRP A 115 -5.93 3.60 6.26
CA TRP A 115 -5.99 2.33 5.54
C TRP A 115 -5.47 2.51 4.12
N ALA A 116 -4.74 1.52 3.64
CA ALA A 116 -4.31 1.42 2.25
C ALA A 116 -5.11 0.31 1.53
N SER A 117 -5.50 0.57 0.31
CA SER A 117 -6.11 -0.40 -0.58
C SER A 117 -5.31 -0.49 -1.87
N ILE A 118 -5.20 -1.69 -2.44
CA ILE A 118 -4.68 -1.86 -3.79
C ILE A 118 -5.84 -2.10 -4.76
N VAL A 119 -5.94 -1.22 -5.77
CA VAL A 119 -7.08 -1.14 -6.68
C VAL A 119 -6.62 -1.37 -8.11
N ALA A 120 -7.31 -2.26 -8.83
CA ALA A 120 -7.04 -2.52 -10.24
C ALA A 120 -7.26 -1.27 -11.10
N ILE A 121 -6.28 -0.94 -11.95
CA ILE A 121 -6.36 0.13 -12.96
C ILE A 121 -6.41 -0.43 -14.39
N LYS A 122 -6.46 -1.76 -14.53
CA LYS A 122 -6.76 -2.53 -15.74
C LYS A 122 -7.30 -3.90 -15.31
N ASP A 123 -7.92 -4.62 -16.23
CA ASP A 123 -8.30 -6.02 -15.99
C ASP A 123 -7.03 -6.86 -15.71
N ILE A 124 -7.09 -7.71 -14.68
CA ILE A 124 -6.01 -8.59 -14.24
C ILE A 124 -6.48 -10.03 -14.42
N LYS A 125 -5.72 -10.84 -15.15
CA LYS A 125 -6.06 -12.27 -15.33
C LYS A 125 -5.70 -13.05 -14.08
N ALA A 126 -6.29 -14.22 -13.87
CA ALA A 126 -5.78 -15.15 -12.85
C ALA A 126 -4.31 -15.50 -13.15
N HIS A 127 -3.52 -15.60 -12.09
CA HIS A 127 -2.07 -15.89 -12.09
C HIS A 127 -1.17 -14.79 -12.69
N GLU A 128 -1.71 -13.59 -12.89
CA GLU A 128 -0.94 -12.40 -13.28
C GLU A 128 -0.28 -11.76 -12.05
N GLU A 129 0.94 -11.21 -12.20
CA GLU A 129 1.61 -10.49 -11.11
C GLU A 129 0.90 -9.16 -10.87
N ILE A 130 0.49 -8.92 -9.62
CA ILE A 130 0.00 -7.63 -9.18
C ILE A 130 1.22 -6.73 -8.93
N THR A 131 1.21 -5.55 -9.52
CA THR A 131 2.31 -4.57 -9.44
C THR A 131 1.77 -3.16 -9.26
N HIS A 132 2.54 -2.31 -8.57
CA HIS A 132 2.26 -0.88 -8.46
C HIS A 132 3.50 -0.03 -8.78
N ARG A 133 3.32 1.29 -8.83
CA ARG A 133 4.44 2.23 -8.98
C ARG A 133 4.99 2.61 -7.61
N TYR A 134 6.30 2.44 -7.41
CA TYR A 134 6.99 2.96 -6.24
C TYR A 134 7.23 4.46 -6.47
N THR A 135 6.93 5.26 -5.46
CA THR A 135 7.03 6.73 -5.53
C THR A 135 8.30 7.27 -4.89
N ASN A 136 8.93 6.48 -4.00
CA ASN A 136 10.14 6.80 -3.24
C ASN A 136 11.40 6.15 -3.82
N ILE A 137 11.41 5.78 -5.11
CA ILE A 137 12.59 5.15 -5.75
C ILE A 137 13.85 6.00 -5.59
N SER A 138 13.71 7.34 -5.58
CA SER A 138 14.80 8.29 -5.36
C SER A 138 15.49 8.16 -4.01
N ASP A 139 14.80 7.60 -3.03
CA ASP A 139 15.23 7.58 -1.63
C ASP A 139 16.06 6.32 -1.35
N TYR A 140 16.04 5.34 -2.28
CA TYR A 140 16.83 4.13 -2.17
C TYR A 140 18.31 4.39 -2.45
N PRO A 141 19.22 3.65 -1.79
CA PRO A 141 20.65 3.69 -2.10
C PRO A 141 20.91 3.44 -3.60
N PRO A 142 21.85 4.18 -4.24
CA PRO A 142 22.09 4.09 -5.69
C PRO A 142 22.51 2.71 -6.20
N ASN A 143 22.92 1.81 -5.31
CA ASN A 143 23.29 0.43 -5.64
C ASN A 143 22.08 -0.51 -5.78
N ILE A 144 20.88 -0.07 -5.39
CA ILE A 144 19.64 -0.83 -5.59
C ILE A 144 19.16 -0.67 -7.04
N LYS A 145 19.01 -1.80 -7.75
CA LYS A 145 18.51 -1.83 -9.12
C LYS A 145 17.10 -2.42 -9.13
N PHE A 146 16.11 -1.56 -9.35
CA PHE A 146 14.72 -2.00 -9.53
C PHE A 146 14.56 -2.76 -10.84
N VAL A 147 13.99 -3.95 -10.75
CA VAL A 147 13.57 -4.75 -11.90
C VAL A 147 12.06 -4.54 -12.05
N ALA A 148 11.65 -3.81 -13.09
CA ALA A 148 10.24 -3.61 -13.44
C ALA A 148 9.76 -4.72 -14.36
#